data_AF-A0A0M3IBR7-F1
#
_entry.id   AF-A0A0M3IBR7-F1
#
_cell.length_a   1.000
_cell.length_b   1.000
_cell.length_c   1.000
_cell.angle_alpha   90.00
_cell.angle_beta   90.00
_cell.angle_gamma   90.00
#
_symmetry.space_group_name_H-M   'P 1'
#
loop_
_entity.id
_entity.type
_entity.pdbx_description
1 polymer ?
#
loop_
_entity_poly.entity_id
_entity_poly.type
_entity_poly.pdbx_seq_one_letter_code
_entity_poly.pdbx_strand_id
1 'polypeptide(L)'
;PFGVEAAASNGIHGASAANIIKSNVQEHSKPIAAHTEQCELDRVVINSIRSAQNISQSFSHSIQLCDDDSDSSAESEATLPSRIESFLERIGKYVFPRAEVVELVRRCHAVVRHLEENPDDAMLLVGTLTSISSTDLARCIDIVCQNLTLVHALHARRPIAAFRPFSSEEAQFLADLNAHVQSSS
;
A
#
# COMPACT_ATOMS: atom_id res chain seq x y z
N PRO A 1 33.35 16.29 -40.17
CA PRO A 1 33.17 16.96 -41.47
C PRO A 1 32.23 16.15 -42.38
N PHE A 2 31.05 16.73 -42.64
CA PHE A 2 30.14 16.56 -43.80
C PHE A 2 29.57 15.14 -44.08
N GLY A 3 28.28 14.91 -44.35
CA GLY A 3 27.06 15.73 -44.52
C GLY A 3 25.84 14.76 -44.64
N VAL A 4 24.62 15.05 -44.13
CA VAL A 4 23.45 15.72 -44.78
C VAL A 4 23.18 15.18 -46.20
N GLU A 5 22.05 14.57 -46.59
CA GLU A 5 20.62 14.99 -46.74
C GLU A 5 19.76 13.69 -46.93
N ALA A 6 18.53 13.50 -46.43
CA ALA A 6 17.22 14.19 -46.56
C ALA A 6 16.42 13.90 -47.87
N ALA A 7 15.08 13.91 -47.72
CA ALA A 7 13.96 13.74 -48.68
C ALA A 7 13.52 12.28 -48.97
N ALA A 8 12.37 11.75 -48.54
CA ALA A 8 10.96 12.19 -48.54
C ALA A 8 10.18 11.93 -49.85
N SER A 9 9.17 11.06 -49.71
CA SER A 9 7.77 11.26 -50.16
C SER A 9 7.22 10.53 -51.41
N ASN A 10 6.03 9.99 -51.15
CA ASN A 10 4.86 9.74 -52.00
C ASN A 10 4.78 8.56 -52.98
N GLY A 11 3.70 7.80 -52.81
CA GLY A 11 3.19 6.83 -53.77
C GLY A 11 1.88 6.18 -53.33
N ILE A 12 0.80 6.97 -53.24
CA ILE A 12 -0.59 6.46 -53.21
C ILE A 12 -1.01 6.25 -54.67
N HIS A 13 -1.68 5.14 -55.04
CA HIS A 13 -2.76 5.08 -56.07
C HIS A 13 -3.36 3.66 -56.20
N GLY A 14 -4.68 3.60 -56.43
CA GLY A 14 -5.43 2.43 -56.95
C GLY A 14 -6.58 1.99 -56.03
N ALA A 15 -7.77 2.61 -55.96
CA ALA A 15 -8.82 2.92 -56.95
C ALA A 15 -9.94 1.86 -57.07
N SER A 16 -11.18 2.38 -57.25
CA SER A 16 -12.44 1.74 -57.67
C SER A 16 -13.35 1.24 -56.53
N ALA A 17 -14.65 1.56 -56.45
CA ALA A 17 -15.58 1.91 -57.51
C ALA A 17 -16.61 2.96 -57.06
N ALA A 18 -17.03 3.77 -58.03
CA ALA A 18 -18.08 4.77 -57.95
C ALA A 18 -19.48 4.15 -57.86
N ASN A 19 -20.43 4.90 -57.31
CA ASN A 19 -21.74 4.99 -57.93
C ASN A 19 -22.35 6.38 -57.71
N ILE A 20 -22.63 7.03 -58.83
CA ILE A 20 -23.32 8.31 -58.96
C ILE A 20 -24.73 7.97 -59.45
N ILE A 21 -25.77 8.47 -58.78
CA ILE A 21 -27.09 8.64 -59.40
C ILE A 21 -27.55 10.08 -59.23
N LYS A 22 -28.11 10.57 -60.33
CA LYS A 22 -28.36 11.93 -60.78
C LYS A 22 -29.66 12.54 -60.23
N SER A 23 -29.58 13.86 -60.03
CA SER A 23 -30.48 14.93 -60.50
C SER A 23 -31.95 15.04 -60.05
N ASN A 24 -32.19 16.17 -59.33
CA ASN A 24 -33.07 17.30 -59.68
C ASN A 24 -34.60 17.11 -59.63
N VAL A 25 -35.30 18.01 -58.90
CA VAL A 25 -36.40 18.89 -59.37
C VAL A 25 -37.12 19.54 -58.15
N GLN A 26 -36.94 20.87 -58.06
CA GLN A 26 -37.95 21.93 -57.92
C GLN A 26 -38.69 22.23 -56.59
N GLU A 27 -38.52 23.51 -56.23
CA GLU A 27 -39.27 24.44 -55.36
C GLU A 27 -40.64 24.03 -54.77
N HIS A 28 -40.88 24.34 -53.49
CA HIS A 28 -41.50 25.61 -53.06
C HIS A 28 -41.72 25.64 -51.53
N SER A 29 -41.66 26.85 -50.96
CA SER A 29 -42.32 27.28 -49.71
C SER A 29 -41.73 26.87 -48.35
N LYS A 30 -41.07 27.84 -47.69
CA LYS A 30 -41.03 27.98 -46.21
C LYS A 30 -42.47 28.08 -45.66
N PRO A 31 -42.77 27.83 -44.36
CA PRO A 31 -41.88 27.79 -43.19
C PRO A 31 -42.13 26.59 -42.24
N ILE A 32 -41.33 26.44 -41.18
CA ILE A 32 -41.70 26.04 -39.79
C ILE A 32 -40.40 25.64 -39.08
N ALA A 33 -39.81 26.62 -38.41
CA ALA A 33 -38.81 26.40 -37.37
C ALA A 33 -39.57 26.00 -36.09
N ALA A 34 -39.69 24.69 -35.82
CA ALA A 34 -40.19 24.20 -34.53
C ALA A 34 -39.92 22.71 -34.22
N HIS A 35 -39.45 21.88 -35.17
CA HIS A 35 -39.45 20.42 -34.98
C HIS A 35 -38.08 19.74 -34.85
N THR A 36 -36.97 20.46 -34.99
CA THR A 36 -35.62 19.84 -34.96
C THR A 36 -35.08 19.68 -33.53
N GLU A 37 -35.37 20.62 -32.63
CA GLU A 37 -34.79 20.63 -31.28
C GLU A 37 -35.43 19.58 -30.33
N GLN A 38 -36.69 19.21 -30.56
CA GLN A 38 -37.38 18.19 -29.75
C GLN A 38 -36.75 16.79 -29.93
N CYS A 39 -36.23 16.49 -31.12
CA CYS A 39 -35.64 15.18 -31.44
C CYS A 39 -34.23 15.00 -30.85
N GLU A 40 -33.51 16.09 -30.66
CA GLU A 40 -32.18 16.06 -30.04
C GLU A 40 -32.28 15.87 -28.53
N LEU A 41 -33.22 16.58 -27.87
CA LEU A 41 -33.46 16.43 -26.44
C LEU A 41 -33.93 15.00 -26.10
N ASP A 42 -34.84 14.41 -26.87
CA ASP A 42 -35.28 13.03 -26.67
C ASP A 42 -34.13 12.02 -26.82
N ARG A 43 -33.22 12.23 -27.77
CA ARG A 43 -32.03 11.38 -27.94
C ARG A 43 -31.06 11.48 -26.77
N VAL A 44 -30.86 12.68 -26.23
CA VAL A 44 -30.02 12.92 -25.05
C VAL A 44 -30.65 12.30 -23.80
N VAL A 45 -31.97 12.40 -23.63
CA VAL A 45 -32.69 11.77 -22.50
C VAL A 45 -32.62 10.25 -22.58
N ILE A 46 -32.87 9.64 -23.75
CA ILE A 46 -32.77 8.18 -23.94
C ILE A 46 -31.35 7.67 -23.67
N ASN A 47 -30.32 8.39 -24.15
CA ASN A 47 -28.92 8.03 -23.90
C ASN A 47 -28.56 8.18 -22.41
N SER A 48 -29.09 9.20 -21.74
CA SER A 48 -28.88 9.40 -20.30
C SER A 48 -29.54 8.30 -19.46
N ILE A 49 -30.77 7.89 -19.80
CA ILE A 49 -31.48 6.78 -19.12
C ILE A 49 -30.72 5.46 -19.29
N ARG A 50 -30.27 5.16 -20.51
CA ARG A 50 -29.49 3.93 -20.79
C ARG A 50 -28.14 3.94 -20.06
N SER A 51 -27.51 5.12 -19.95
CA SER A 51 -26.26 5.28 -19.20
C SER A 51 -26.46 5.09 -17.70
N ALA A 52 -27.57 5.57 -17.13
CA ALA A 52 -27.89 5.40 -15.71
C ALA A 52 -28.18 3.93 -15.34
N GLN A 53 -28.85 3.18 -16.22
CA GLN A 53 -29.10 1.75 -16.01
C GLN A 53 -27.82 0.89 -16.06
N ASN A 54 -26.80 1.32 -16.81
CA ASN A 54 -25.51 0.63 -16.90
C ASN A 54 -24.67 0.80 -15.62
N ILE A 55 -24.82 1.95 -14.95
CA ILE A 55 -24.18 2.20 -13.65
C ILE A 55 -24.79 1.29 -12.57
N SER A 56 -26.11 1.09 -12.56
CA SER A 56 -26.75 0.21 -11.56
C SER A 56 -26.37 -1.26 -11.68
N GLN A 57 -25.95 -1.75 -12.86
CA GLN A 57 -25.45 -3.13 -13.01
C GLN A 57 -23.95 -3.27 -12.70
N SER A 58 -23.18 -2.19 -12.76
CA SER A 58 -21.73 -2.21 -12.47
C SER A 58 -21.39 -2.35 -10.98
N PHE A 59 -22.36 -2.18 -10.07
CA PHE A 59 -22.11 -2.29 -8.63
C PHE A 59 -22.41 -3.67 -8.03
N SER A 60 -22.89 -4.65 -8.81
CA SER A 60 -23.30 -5.95 -8.27
C SER A 60 -22.18 -6.98 -8.06
N HIS A 61 -20.92 -6.72 -8.44
CA HIS A 61 -19.92 -7.81 -8.52
C HIS A 61 -18.49 -7.54 -8.03
N SER A 62 -18.20 -6.53 -7.20
CA SER A 62 -16.85 -6.44 -6.61
C SER A 62 -16.82 -5.86 -5.21
N ILE A 63 -17.64 -6.40 -4.32
CA ILE A 63 -17.24 -6.45 -2.92
C ILE A 63 -16.99 -7.92 -2.59
N GLN A 64 -15.80 -8.39 -2.95
CA GLN A 64 -15.21 -9.54 -2.30
C GLN A 64 -14.68 -9.01 -0.97
N LEU A 65 -15.53 -9.03 0.05
CA LEU A 65 -15.04 -8.96 1.42
C LEU A 65 -14.25 -10.25 1.60
N CYS A 66 -12.93 -10.11 1.63
CA CYS A 66 -12.10 -11.12 2.26
C CYS A 66 -12.47 -11.06 3.73
N ASP A 67 -13.39 -11.94 4.12
CA ASP A 67 -13.60 -12.34 5.50
C ASP A 67 -12.34 -13.14 5.90
N ASP A 68 -11.23 -12.44 6.07
CA ASP A 68 -10.04 -13.00 6.70
C ASP A 68 -10.18 -12.63 8.18
N ASP A 69 -10.84 -13.52 8.93
CA ASP A 69 -10.95 -13.51 10.39
C ASP A 69 -9.56 -13.68 11.04
N SER A 70 -8.67 -12.71 10.80
CA SER A 70 -7.38 -12.55 11.49
C SER A 70 -7.46 -11.43 12.52
N ASP A 71 -8.51 -11.45 13.34
CA ASP A 71 -8.70 -10.50 14.45
C ASP A 71 -7.63 -10.60 15.54
N SER A 72 -6.78 -11.63 15.53
CA SER A 72 -5.67 -11.76 16.49
C SER A 72 -4.61 -10.65 16.36
N SER A 73 -4.47 -10.08 15.16
CA SER A 73 -3.40 -9.13 14.84
C SER A 73 -3.72 -7.69 15.26
N ALA A 74 -5.00 -7.30 15.22
CA ALA A 74 -5.49 -5.96 15.54
C ALA A 74 -5.54 -5.69 17.06
N GLU A 75 -5.89 -6.70 17.86
CA GLU A 75 -5.96 -6.59 19.32
C GLU A 75 -4.57 -6.40 19.96
N SER A 76 -3.54 -7.05 19.39
CA SER A 76 -2.15 -6.89 19.84
C SER A 76 -1.58 -5.49 19.58
N GLU A 77 -2.00 -4.83 18.49
CA GLU A 77 -1.55 -3.49 18.16
C GLU A 77 -2.29 -2.41 18.97
N ALA A 78 -3.61 -2.56 19.16
CA ALA A 78 -4.42 -1.64 19.96
C ALA A 78 -4.01 -1.58 21.44
N THR A 79 -3.48 -2.69 21.97
CA THR A 79 -3.00 -2.79 23.37
C THR A 79 -1.51 -2.49 23.54
N LEU A 80 -0.75 -2.29 22.46
CA LEU A 80 0.68 -2.02 22.54
C LEU A 80 1.02 -0.77 23.39
N PRO A 81 0.31 0.37 23.27
CA PRO A 81 0.61 1.54 24.08
C PRO A 81 0.49 1.27 25.59
N SER A 82 -0.57 0.59 26.04
CA SER A 82 -0.76 0.27 27.46
C SER A 82 0.27 -0.73 27.97
N ARG A 83 0.66 -1.71 27.14
CA ARG A 83 1.74 -2.65 27.46
C ARG A 83 3.10 -1.96 27.62
N ILE A 84 3.39 -0.97 26.78
CA ILE A 84 4.60 -0.15 26.90
C ILE A 84 4.57 0.67 28.20
N GLU A 85 3.43 1.25 28.56
CA GLU A 85 3.30 1.95 29.84
C GLU A 85 3.58 1.03 31.03
N SER A 86 2.93 -0.13 31.09
CA SER A 86 3.21 -1.12 32.15
C SER A 86 4.67 -1.60 32.14
N PHE A 87 5.28 -1.70 30.95
CA PHE A 87 6.70 -2.01 30.83
C PHE A 87 7.61 -0.94 31.43
N LEU A 88 7.34 0.33 31.15
CA LEU A 88 8.06 1.47 31.74
C LEU A 88 7.92 1.52 33.26
N GLU A 89 6.74 1.19 33.79
CA GLU A 89 6.54 1.14 35.24
C GLU A 89 7.37 0.05 35.90
N ARG A 90 7.48 -1.12 35.25
CA ARG A 90 8.23 -2.27 35.78
C ARG A 90 9.74 -2.02 35.81
N ILE A 91 10.31 -1.45 34.75
CA ILE A 91 11.75 -1.17 34.68
C ILE A 91 12.17 0.04 35.55
N GLY A 92 11.20 0.78 36.08
CA GLY A 92 11.42 1.95 36.93
C GLY A 92 11.20 3.25 36.18
N LYS A 93 10.31 4.08 36.74
CA LYS A 93 10.10 5.46 36.26
C LYS A 93 11.40 6.25 36.45
N TYR A 94 11.84 6.96 35.42
CA TYR A 94 13.02 7.84 35.40
C TYR A 94 14.41 7.18 35.28
N VAL A 95 14.50 5.85 35.08
CA VAL A 95 15.80 5.21 34.81
C VAL A 95 16.33 5.60 33.42
N PHE A 96 15.43 5.70 32.44
CA PHE A 96 15.75 6.02 31.05
C PHE A 96 14.84 7.13 30.50
N PRO A 97 15.25 7.86 29.45
CA PRO A 97 14.40 8.83 28.77
C PRO A 97 13.18 8.15 28.15
N ARG A 98 11.99 8.51 28.66
CA ARG A 98 10.73 7.84 28.29
C ARG A 98 10.48 7.81 26.78
N ALA A 99 10.69 8.95 26.09
CA ALA A 99 10.43 9.05 24.65
C ALA A 99 11.30 8.05 23.86
N GLU A 100 12.57 7.95 24.21
CA GLU A 100 13.54 7.06 23.56
C GLU A 100 13.20 5.59 23.82
N VAL A 101 12.88 5.22 25.07
CA VAL A 101 12.48 3.83 25.38
C VAL A 101 11.21 3.44 24.61
N VAL A 102 10.21 4.31 24.58
CA VAL A 102 8.95 4.04 23.87
C VAL A 102 9.21 3.81 22.38
N GLU A 103 10.02 4.65 21.75
CA GLU A 103 10.36 4.51 20.33
C GLU A 103 11.14 3.22 20.05
N LEU A 104 12.14 2.93 20.88
CA LEU A 104 13.00 1.75 20.74
C LEU A 104 12.21 0.45 20.92
N VAL A 105 11.34 0.39 21.95
CA VAL A 105 10.50 -0.77 22.23
C VAL A 105 9.48 -1.00 21.11
N ARG A 106 8.89 0.06 20.55
CA ARG A 106 8.02 -0.07 19.37
C ARG A 106 8.75 -0.66 18.17
N ARG A 107 9.98 -0.21 17.90
CA ARG A 107 10.81 -0.77 16.82
C ARG A 107 11.16 -2.22 17.08
N CYS A 108 11.53 -2.58 18.31
CA CYS A 108 11.83 -3.97 18.65
C CYS A 108 10.59 -4.87 18.48
N HIS A 109 9.44 -4.41 18.96
CA HIS A 109 8.15 -5.08 18.76
C HIS A 109 7.82 -5.27 17.29
N ALA A 110 8.00 -4.24 16.44
CA ALA A 110 7.74 -4.33 15.01
C ALA A 110 8.63 -5.37 14.31
N VAL A 111 9.91 -5.45 14.67
CA VAL A 111 10.81 -6.49 14.15
C VAL A 111 10.32 -7.87 14.55
N VAL A 112 10.02 -8.07 15.84
CA VAL A 112 9.58 -9.37 16.34
C VAL A 112 8.25 -9.79 15.70
N ARG A 113 7.31 -8.87 15.55
CA ARG A 113 6.05 -9.11 14.83
C ARG A 113 6.28 -9.51 13.37
N HIS A 114 7.18 -8.81 12.66
CA HIS A 114 7.56 -9.19 11.30
C HIS A 114 8.10 -10.63 11.24
N LEU A 115 8.90 -11.05 12.23
CA LEU A 115 9.41 -12.41 12.32
C LEU A 115 8.34 -13.45 12.66
N GLU A 116 7.32 -13.09 13.46
CA GLU A 116 6.16 -13.95 13.70
C GLU A 116 5.35 -14.18 12.40
N GLU A 117 5.18 -13.12 11.61
CA GLU A 117 4.46 -13.17 10.33
C GLU A 117 5.28 -13.88 9.23
N ASN A 118 6.62 -13.90 9.36
CA ASN A 118 7.54 -14.45 8.36
C ASN A 118 8.51 -15.46 9.01
N PRO A 119 8.10 -16.72 9.22
CA PRO A 119 8.91 -17.73 9.92
C PRO A 119 10.21 -18.09 9.20
N ASP A 120 10.28 -17.96 7.87
CA ASP A 120 11.52 -18.14 7.10
C ASP A 120 12.59 -17.11 7.51
N ASP A 121 12.16 -15.85 7.72
CA ASP A 121 13.05 -14.78 8.17
C ASP A 121 13.47 -15.03 9.63
N ALA A 122 12.55 -15.53 10.48
CA ALA A 122 12.85 -15.93 11.86
C ALA A 122 13.89 -17.05 11.94
N MET A 123 13.78 -18.06 11.07
CA MET A 123 14.74 -19.16 10.95
C MET A 123 16.14 -18.66 10.59
N LEU A 124 16.24 -17.68 9.68
CA LEU A 124 17.52 -17.06 9.31
C LEU A 124 18.15 -16.26 10.45
N LEU A 125 17.33 -15.68 11.34
CA LEU A 125 17.76 -14.70 12.33
C LEU A 125 18.08 -15.32 13.69
N VAL A 126 17.23 -16.23 14.17
CA VAL A 126 17.33 -16.83 15.52
C VAL A 126 17.80 -18.29 15.45
N GLY A 127 17.87 -18.89 14.25
CA GLY A 127 18.36 -20.25 14.03
C GLY A 127 17.52 -21.36 14.69
N THR A 128 16.45 -21.00 15.39
CA THR A 128 15.59 -21.90 16.14
C THR A 128 14.13 -21.51 15.94
N LEU A 129 13.26 -22.52 15.79
CA LEU A 129 11.80 -22.37 15.88
C LEU A 129 11.39 -22.15 17.35
N THR A 130 12.02 -21.19 18.03
CA THR A 130 11.45 -20.72 19.30
C THR A 130 10.11 -20.07 18.99
N SER A 131 9.11 -20.31 19.84
CA SER A 131 7.88 -19.52 19.82
C SER A 131 8.25 -18.07 20.12
N ILE A 132 8.52 -17.31 19.05
CA ILE A 132 8.75 -15.88 19.10
C ILE A 132 7.37 -15.29 19.39
N SER A 133 7.28 -14.50 20.46
CA SER A 133 6.04 -13.80 20.79
C SER A 133 6.30 -12.29 20.93
N SER A 134 5.63 -11.48 20.10
CA SER A 134 5.61 -10.03 20.20
C SER A 134 4.84 -9.53 21.43
N THR A 135 4.15 -10.44 22.15
CA THR A 135 3.43 -10.13 23.39
C THR A 135 4.38 -9.86 24.58
N ASP A 136 5.59 -10.40 24.56
CA ASP A 136 6.60 -10.16 25.59
C ASP A 136 7.62 -9.10 25.12
N LEU A 137 7.49 -7.88 25.65
CA LEU A 137 8.35 -6.75 25.28
C LEU A 137 9.80 -6.93 25.74
N ALA A 138 10.04 -7.61 26.87
CA ALA A 138 11.41 -7.87 27.34
C ALA A 138 12.11 -8.85 26.39
N ARG A 139 11.39 -9.89 25.97
CA ARG A 139 11.89 -10.84 24.97
C ARG A 139 12.08 -10.19 23.59
N CYS A 140 11.22 -9.25 23.19
CA CYS A 140 11.40 -8.48 21.97
C CYS A 140 12.73 -7.71 21.97
N ILE A 141 13.03 -7.01 23.07
CA ILE A 141 14.29 -6.27 23.24
C ILE A 141 15.48 -7.23 23.17
N ASP A 142 15.42 -8.36 23.86
CA ASP A 142 16.51 -9.33 23.92
C ASP A 142 16.82 -9.92 22.54
N ILE A 143 15.80 -10.39 21.80
CA ILE A 143 15.96 -10.95 20.46
C ILE A 143 16.62 -9.94 19.52
N VAL A 144 16.15 -8.69 19.52
CA VAL A 144 16.68 -7.64 18.64
C VAL A 144 18.09 -7.23 19.06
N CYS A 145 18.35 -7.13 20.37
CA CYS A 145 19.67 -6.79 20.90
C CYS A 145 20.71 -7.84 20.52
N GLN A 146 20.40 -9.14 20.67
CA GLN A 146 21.33 -10.23 20.35
C GLN A 146 21.60 -10.35 18.85
N ASN A 147 20.66 -9.96 18.00
CA ASN A 147 20.71 -10.20 16.57
C ASN A 147 20.73 -8.90 15.73
N LEU A 148 21.14 -7.78 16.31
CA LEU A 148 21.03 -6.45 15.71
C LEU A 148 21.62 -6.37 14.29
N THR A 149 22.81 -6.94 14.08
CA THR A 149 23.47 -6.99 12.78
C THR A 149 22.63 -7.76 11.75
N LEU A 150 22.02 -8.87 12.16
CA LEU A 150 21.17 -9.68 11.29
C LEU A 150 19.84 -8.99 11.00
N VAL A 151 19.26 -8.27 11.97
CA VAL A 151 18.06 -7.44 11.76
C VAL A 151 18.33 -6.35 10.71
N HIS A 152 19.46 -5.66 10.79
CA HIS A 152 19.85 -4.67 9.79
C HIS A 152 20.06 -5.30 8.40
N ALA A 153 20.71 -6.46 8.33
CA ALA A 153 20.91 -7.19 7.08
C ALA A 153 19.58 -7.69 6.50
N LEU A 154 18.66 -8.17 7.34
CA LEU A 154 17.32 -8.59 6.94
C LEU A 154 16.57 -7.41 6.33
N HIS A 155 16.52 -6.27 7.03
CA HIS A 155 15.82 -5.07 6.56
C HIS A 155 16.40 -4.55 5.23
N ALA A 156 17.72 -4.63 5.03
CA ALA A 156 18.35 -4.25 3.78
C ALA A 156 17.96 -5.17 2.61
N ARG A 157 17.67 -6.45 2.87
CA ARG A 157 17.23 -7.42 1.84
C ARG A 157 15.72 -7.38 1.61
N ARG A 158 14.95 -7.17 2.67
CA ARG A 158 13.49 -7.17 2.69
C ARG A 158 13.01 -6.07 3.64
N PRO A 159 12.60 -4.90 3.12
CA PRO A 159 12.21 -3.78 3.96
C PRO A 159 11.03 -4.14 4.87
N ILE A 160 11.24 -4.01 6.17
CA ILE A 160 10.20 -4.12 7.20
C ILE A 160 9.42 -2.81 7.22
N ALA A 161 8.09 -2.88 7.10
CA ALA A 161 7.23 -1.70 7.07
C ALA A 161 7.42 -0.84 8.33
N ALA A 162 7.57 0.48 8.15
CA ALA A 162 7.76 1.46 9.21
C ALA A 162 8.98 1.24 10.14
N PHE A 163 9.87 0.31 9.83
CA PHE A 163 11.10 0.09 10.58
C PHE A 163 12.21 1.02 10.09
N ARG A 164 12.94 1.61 11.04
CA ARG A 164 14.20 2.33 10.80
C ARG A 164 15.34 1.56 11.45
N PRO A 165 16.43 1.28 10.72
CA PRO A 165 17.66 0.73 11.31
C PRO A 165 18.14 1.57 12.50
N PHE A 166 18.72 0.89 13.48
CA PHE A 166 19.24 1.52 14.69
C PHE A 166 20.56 2.23 14.39
N SER A 167 20.69 3.47 14.87
CA SER A 167 21.98 4.16 14.90
C SER A 167 22.93 3.50 15.91
N SER A 168 24.22 3.85 15.86
CA SER A 168 25.19 3.35 16.86
C SER A 168 24.83 3.78 18.29
N GLU A 169 24.29 4.99 18.46
CA GLU A 169 23.84 5.49 19.76
C GLU A 169 22.61 4.72 20.26
N GLU A 170 21.65 4.47 19.37
CA GLU A 170 20.45 3.68 19.70
C GLU A 170 20.78 2.22 19.98
N ALA A 171 21.79 1.66 19.32
CA ALA A 171 22.29 0.31 19.57
C ALA A 171 22.92 0.20 20.97
N GLN A 172 23.71 1.21 21.38
CA GLN A 172 24.25 1.27 22.74
C GLN A 172 23.12 1.40 23.77
N PHE A 173 22.16 2.30 23.50
CA PHE A 173 21.01 2.48 24.36
C PHE A 173 20.16 1.20 24.49
N LEU A 174 19.98 0.45 23.39
CA LEU A 174 19.32 -0.85 23.39
C LEU A 174 20.06 -1.87 24.26
N ALA A 175 21.39 -1.90 24.20
CA ALA A 175 22.20 -2.79 25.01
C ALA A 175 22.09 -2.46 26.50
N ASP A 176 22.16 -1.18 26.86
CA ASP A 176 22.02 -0.70 28.24
C ASP A 176 20.62 -0.99 28.79
N LEU A 177 19.57 -0.77 27.97
CA LEU A 177 18.19 -1.12 28.31
C LEU A 177 18.02 -2.63 28.51
N ASN A 178 18.56 -3.46 27.60
CA ASN A 178 18.47 -4.92 27.73
C ASN A 178 19.17 -5.39 29.02
N ALA A 179 20.38 -4.91 29.31
CA ALA A 179 21.11 -5.25 30.52
C ALA A 179 20.31 -4.88 31.79
N HIS A 180 19.67 -3.71 31.82
CA HIS A 180 18.82 -3.30 32.92
C HIS A 180 17.58 -4.19 33.07
N VAL A 181 16.90 -4.49 31.96
CA VAL A 181 15.72 -5.38 31.93
C VAL A 181 16.08 -6.76 32.50
N GLN A 182 17.19 -7.34 32.06
CA GLN A 182 17.68 -8.66 32.53
C GLN A 182 18.08 -8.63 34.00
N SER A 183 18.62 -7.52 34.50
CA SER A 183 18.95 -7.36 35.93
C SER A 183 17.72 -7.16 36.81
N SER A 184 16.59 -6.74 36.23
CA SER A 184 15.34 -6.46 36.95
C SER A 184 14.31 -7.59 36.87
N SER A 185 14.60 -8.63 36.09
CA SER A 185 13.76 -9.83 35.89
C SER A 185 14.14 -10.94 36.87
#